data_AF-A0A2E5W958-F1
#
_entry.id   AF-A0A2E5W958-F1
#
_cell.length_a   1.000
_cell.length_b   1.000
_cell.length_c   1.000
_cell.angle_alpha   90.00
_cell.angle_beta   90.00
_cell.angle_gamma   90.00
#
_symmetry.space_group_name_H-M   'P 1'
#
loop_
_entity.id
_entity.type
_entity.pdbx_description
1 polymer ?
#
loop_
_entity_poly.entity_id
_entity_poly.type
_entity_poly.pdbx_seq_one_letter_code
_entity_poly.pdbx_strand_id
1 'polypeptide(L)'
;MLEYHHNGAGRNTIDVEGGFPHATAYSEAGVYLLARNYLIPSLVSQMTPLSTFTVQGMANLHNGSWLAGSRVEFSLRDDLIAEAGLFKWFAALPSVVRHDNPEFVLYGRTLFADVRRDF
;
A
#
# COMPACT_ATOMS: atom_id res chain seq x y z
N MET A 1 0.45 -10.25 10.49
CA MET A 1 -0.93 -9.80 10.74
C MET A 1 -1.73 -9.97 9.45
N LEU A 2 -3.05 -10.10 9.55
CA LEU A 2 -3.94 -10.04 8.40
C LEU A 2 -5.03 -9.04 8.73
N GLU A 3 -5.13 -7.97 7.95
CA GLU A 3 -6.10 -6.91 8.14
C GLU A 3 -7.07 -6.84 6.96
N TYR A 4 -8.33 -6.54 7.25
CA TYR A 4 -9.32 -6.17 6.26
C TYR A 4 -9.66 -4.70 6.43
N HIS A 5 -9.55 -3.92 5.36
CA HIS A 5 -9.82 -2.49 5.36
C HIS A 5 -11.02 -2.16 4.48
N HIS A 6 -12.01 -1.49 5.07
CA HIS A 6 -13.19 -1.02 4.36
C HIS A 6 -13.14 0.49 4.19
N ASN A 7 -13.09 0.96 2.95
CA ASN A 7 -13.21 2.38 2.64
C ASN A 7 -14.65 2.71 2.24
N GLY A 8 -15.36 3.42 3.12
CA GLY A 8 -16.75 3.84 2.90
C GLY A 8 -16.94 4.77 1.70
N ALA A 9 -15.94 5.61 1.39
CA ALA A 9 -15.91 6.47 0.21
C ALA A 9 -15.45 5.73 -1.05
N GLY A 10 -14.98 4.48 -0.92
CA GLY A 10 -14.50 3.65 -2.01
C GLY A 10 -15.63 3.18 -2.92
N ARG A 11 -15.29 2.88 -4.17
CA ARG A 11 -16.22 2.28 -5.13
C ARG A 11 -15.84 0.84 -5.44
N ASN A 12 -16.84 0.10 -5.91
CA ASN A 12 -16.61 -1.23 -6.46
C ASN A 12 -15.96 -1.05 -7.84
N THR A 13 -16.64 -0.36 -8.77
CA THR A 13 -16.04 -0.01 -10.07
C THR A 13 -15.21 1.27 -9.97
N ILE A 14 -13.90 1.16 -10.25
CA ILE A 14 -12.97 2.29 -10.29
C ILE A 14 -12.76 2.66 -11.75
N ASP A 15 -13.46 3.69 -12.22
CA ASP A 15 -13.20 4.29 -13.53
C ASP A 15 -12.13 5.38 -13.35
N VAL A 16 -10.88 5.02 -13.63
CA VAL A 16 -9.73 5.91 -13.51
C VAL A 16 -9.72 6.97 -14.62
N GLU A 17 -10.37 6.71 -15.76
CA GLU A 17 -10.45 7.64 -16.92
C GLU A 17 -11.63 8.61 -16.81
N GLY A 18 -12.75 8.19 -16.20
CA GLY A 18 -13.95 9.00 -15.99
C GLY A 18 -13.89 9.99 -14.81
N GLY A 19 -12.74 10.15 -14.16
CA GLY A 19 -12.52 11.20 -13.16
C GLY A 19 -12.90 10.85 -11.72
N PHE A 20 -12.97 9.57 -11.34
CA PHE A 20 -13.14 9.19 -9.93
C PHE A 20 -12.04 9.74 -8.99
N PRO A 21 -10.76 9.89 -9.40
CA PRO A 21 -9.75 10.59 -8.61
C PRO A 21 -10.06 12.07 -8.31
N HIS A 22 -11.09 12.66 -8.95
CA HIS A 22 -11.52 14.05 -8.76
C HIS A 22 -12.73 14.21 -7.84
N ALA A 23 -13.29 13.14 -7.29
CA ALA A 23 -14.27 13.28 -6.23
C ALA A 23 -13.60 13.96 -5.02
N THR A 24 -14.29 14.91 -4.37
CA THR A 24 -13.79 15.74 -3.26
C THR A 24 -13.01 14.94 -2.20
N ALA A 25 -13.47 13.72 -1.89
CA ALA A 25 -12.83 12.84 -0.93
C ALA A 25 -11.39 12.42 -1.31
N TYR A 26 -11.05 12.37 -2.60
CA TYR A 26 -9.74 11.93 -3.09
C TYR A 26 -8.88 13.08 -3.59
N SER A 27 -9.48 14.19 -4.03
CA SER A 27 -8.76 15.39 -4.47
C SER A 27 -8.39 16.34 -3.33
N GLU A 28 -9.24 16.50 -2.32
CA GLU A 28 -9.05 17.50 -1.25
C GLU A 28 -8.62 16.89 0.08
N ALA A 29 -9.01 15.64 0.36
CA ALA A 29 -8.70 14.97 1.63
C ALA A 29 -7.50 14.02 1.58
N GLY A 30 -6.81 13.90 0.43
CA GLY A 30 -5.58 13.12 0.31
C GLY A 30 -5.76 11.62 0.60
N VAL A 31 -6.93 11.06 0.31
CA VAL A 31 -7.18 9.62 0.48
C VAL A 31 -6.56 8.87 -0.69
N TYR A 32 -5.72 7.86 -0.43
CA TYR A 32 -4.92 7.17 -1.46
C TYR A 32 -5.45 5.78 -1.86
N LEU A 33 -6.66 5.41 -1.42
CA LEU A 33 -7.27 4.10 -1.65
C LEU A 33 -8.67 4.23 -2.29
N LEU A 34 -8.84 3.92 -3.57
CA LEU A 34 -10.07 4.16 -4.35
C LEU A 34 -11.13 3.05 -4.24
N ALA A 35 -10.71 1.82 -3.94
CA ALA A 35 -11.58 0.66 -3.80
C ALA A 35 -12.32 0.64 -2.47
N ARG A 36 -13.45 -0.06 -2.41
CA ARG A 36 -14.22 -0.22 -1.18
C ARG A 36 -13.61 -1.20 -0.19
N ASN A 37 -12.94 -2.25 -0.68
CA ASN A 37 -12.54 -3.39 0.15
C ASN A 37 -11.11 -3.82 -0.16
N TYR A 38 -10.28 -3.89 0.88
CA TYR A 38 -8.91 -4.34 0.79
C TYR A 38 -8.60 -5.44 1.80
N LEU A 39 -7.71 -6.35 1.40
CA LEU A 39 -7.08 -7.31 2.29
C LEU A 39 -5.57 -7.00 2.37
N ILE A 40 -5.07 -6.80 3.59
CA ILE A 40 -3.72 -6.31 3.86
C ILE A 40 -2.98 -7.34 4.73
N PRO A 41 -2.34 -8.36 4.12
CA PRO A 41 -1.44 -9.25 4.85
C PRO A 41 -0.12 -8.54 5.15
N SER A 42 0.44 -8.78 6.35
CA SER A 42 1.78 -8.34 6.71
C SER A 42 2.55 -9.39 7.49
N LEU A 43 3.86 -9.41 7.30
CA LEU A 43 4.81 -10.20 8.06
C LEU A 43 5.91 -9.28 8.58
N VAL A 44 6.16 -9.34 9.88
CA VAL A 44 7.22 -8.59 10.55
C VAL A 44 8.19 -9.61 11.14
N SER A 45 9.47 -9.45 10.86
CA SER A 45 10.54 -10.29 11.37
C SER A 45 11.63 -9.42 11.97
N GLN A 46 11.90 -9.63 13.26
CA GLN A 46 13.04 -8.98 13.91
C GLN A 46 14.32 -9.73 13.52
N MET A 47 15.18 -9.08 12.75
CA MET A 47 16.43 -9.69 12.27
C MET A 47 17.52 -9.60 13.34
N THR A 48 17.57 -8.47 14.04
CA THR A 48 18.46 -8.23 15.19
C THR A 48 17.71 -7.40 16.24
N PRO A 49 18.23 -7.24 17.47
CA PRO A 49 17.60 -6.36 18.46
C PRO A 49 17.41 -4.91 17.99
N LEU A 50 18.20 -4.46 17.01
CA LEU A 50 18.17 -3.11 16.46
C LEU A 50 17.61 -3.05 15.04
N SER A 51 17.12 -4.16 14.47
CA SER A 51 16.63 -4.15 13.09
C SER A 51 15.44 -5.06 12.85
N THR A 52 14.49 -4.52 12.10
CA THR A 52 13.22 -5.16 11.78
C THR A 52 12.99 -5.15 10.28
N PHE A 53 12.63 -6.29 9.72
CA PHE A 53 12.18 -6.43 8.35
C PHE A 53 10.67 -6.60 8.31
N THR A 54 10.00 -5.81 7.47
CA THR A 54 8.55 -5.91 7.25
C THR A 54 8.28 -6.16 5.78
N VAL A 55 7.40 -7.11 5.50
CA VAL A 55 6.79 -7.33 4.19
C VAL A 55 5.29 -7.14 4.34
N GLN A 56 4.68 -6.38 3.45
CA GLN A 56 3.24 -6.19 3.42
C GLN A 56 2.69 -6.33 2.01
N GLY A 57 1.47 -6.81 1.91
CA GLY A 57 0.68 -6.80 0.69
C GLY A 57 -0.60 -6.00 0.91
N MET A 58 -1.19 -5.52 -0.17
CA MET A 58 -2.51 -4.92 -0.20
C MET A 58 -3.20 -5.38 -1.47
N ALA A 59 -4.28 -6.15 -1.30
CA ALA A 59 -5.09 -6.67 -2.39
C ALA A 59 -6.40 -5.91 -2.45
N ASN A 60 -6.70 -5.32 -3.62
CA ASN A 60 -8.03 -4.80 -3.91
C ASN A 60 -8.95 -5.98 -4.25
N LEU A 61 -9.94 -6.24 -3.39
CA LEU A 61 -10.81 -7.41 -3.54
C LEU A 61 -11.81 -7.30 -4.69
N HIS A 62 -11.93 -6.13 -5.33
CA HIS A 62 -12.87 -5.94 -6.44
C HIS A 62 -12.24 -6.30 -7.79
N ASN A 63 -11.10 -5.70 -8.14
CA ASN A 63 -10.42 -5.93 -9.43
C ASN A 63 -9.25 -6.92 -9.32
N GLY A 64 -8.96 -7.40 -8.11
CA GLY A 64 -7.90 -8.36 -7.85
C GLY A 64 -6.50 -7.81 -8.09
N SER A 65 -6.31 -6.48 -8.13
CA SER A 65 -4.97 -5.85 -8.21
C SER A 65 -4.25 -5.91 -6.87
N TRP A 66 -2.91 -6.01 -6.90
CA TRP A 66 -2.09 -6.18 -5.69
C TRP A 66 -0.94 -5.18 -5.66
N LEU A 67 -0.71 -4.58 -4.49
CA LEU A 67 0.50 -3.83 -4.16
C LEU A 67 1.26 -4.61 -3.10
N ALA A 68 2.56 -4.84 -3.31
CA ALA A 68 3.43 -5.42 -2.29
C ALA A 68 4.54 -4.44 -1.95
N GLY A 69 4.92 -4.42 -0.68
CA GLY A 69 6.03 -3.62 -0.20
C GLY A 69 6.91 -4.40 0.75
N SER A 70 8.18 -4.03 0.77
CA SER A 70 9.11 -4.47 1.80
C SER A 70 9.85 -3.26 2.35
N ARG A 71 10.16 -3.29 3.64
CA ARG A 71 10.95 -2.26 4.31
C ARG A 71 11.83 -2.88 5.39
N VAL A 72 12.98 -2.27 5.59
CA VAL A 72 13.89 -2.56 6.70
C VAL A 72 13.99 -1.31 7.55
N GLU A 73 13.84 -1.47 8.86
CA GLU A 73 14.08 -0.43 9.86
C GLU A 73 15.32 -0.79 10.68
N PHE A 74 16.12 0.22 10.99
CA PHE A 74 17.31 0.14 11.84
C PHE A 74 17.24 1.21 12.94
N SER A 75 17.32 0.79 14.19
CA SER A 75 17.45 1.68 15.35
C SER A 75 18.93 2.05 15.50
N LEU A 76 19.25 3.30 15.18
CA LEU A 76 20.60 3.87 15.29
C LEU A 76 20.89 4.34 16.72
N ARG A 77 19.85 4.83 17.39
CA ARG A 77 19.80 5.23 18.81
C ARG A 77 18.40 4.96 19.34
N ASP A 78 18.20 5.09 20.65
CA ASP A 78 16.91 4.87 21.32
C ASP A 78 15.77 5.70 20.69
N ASP A 79 16.09 6.86 20.15
CA ASP A 79 15.14 7.80 19.54
C ASP A 79 15.35 8.01 18.04
N LEU A 80 16.31 7.33 17.41
CA LEU A 80 16.69 7.58 16.01
C LEU A 80 16.56 6.31 15.16
N ILE A 81 15.63 6.35 14.22
CA ILE A 81 15.30 5.22 13.34
C ILE A 81 15.61 5.61 11.90
N ALA A 82 16.36 4.77 11.20
CA ALA A 82 16.52 4.84 9.76
C ALA A 82 15.71 3.72 9.09
N GLU A 83 15.02 4.03 8.00
CA GLU A 83 14.30 3.04 7.22
C GLU A 83 14.55 3.16 5.73
N ALA A 84 14.47 2.03 5.04
CA ALA A 84 14.50 1.97 3.60
C ALA A 84 13.55 0.89 3.11
N GLY A 85 12.90 1.13 1.98
CA GLY A 85 11.94 0.19 1.45
C GLY A 85 11.59 0.41 0.00
N LEU A 86 10.74 -0.47 -0.49
CA LEU A 86 10.22 -0.43 -1.83
C LEU A 86 8.76 -0.84 -1.86
N PHE A 87 8.02 -0.26 -2.80
CA PHE A 87 6.69 -0.68 -3.19
C PHE A 87 6.70 -1.10 -4.65
N LYS A 88 6.15 -2.28 -4.92
CA LYS A 88 5.96 -2.82 -6.26
C LYS A 88 4.51 -3.28 -6.44
N TRP A 89 3.86 -2.79 -7.49
CA TRP A 89 2.53 -3.30 -7.85
C TRP A 89 2.64 -4.49 -8.78
N PHE A 90 1.65 -5.36 -8.70
CA PHE A 90 1.47 -6.51 -9.56
C PHE A 90 0.06 -6.49 -10.12
N ALA A 91 -0.07 -6.74 -11.42
CA ALA A 91 -1.38 -6.95 -12.04
C ALA A 91 -2.06 -8.19 -11.44
N ALA A 92 -3.39 -8.22 -11.50
CA ALA A 92 -4.17 -9.38 -11.09
C ALA A 92 -3.69 -10.64 -11.84
N LEU A 93 -3.72 -11.79 -11.16
CA LEU A 93 -3.51 -13.07 -11.82
C LEU A 93 -4.51 -13.21 -13.00
N PRO A 94 -4.11 -13.81 -14.15
CA PRO A 94 -4.91 -13.84 -15.37
C PRO A 94 -6.35 -14.36 -15.22
N SER A 95 -6.61 -15.16 -14.19
CA SER A 95 -7.91 -15.77 -13.89
C SER A 95 -8.93 -14.83 -13.22
N VAL A 96 -8.56 -13.60 -12.83
CA VAL A 96 -9.43 -12.64 -12.10
C VAL A 96 -9.58 -11.31 -12.85
N VAL A 97 -9.04 -11.19 -14.07
CA VAL A 97 -8.97 -9.91 -14.79
C VAL A 97 -10.36 -9.42 -15.22
N ARG A 98 -10.91 -8.45 -14.49
CA ARG A 98 -11.77 -7.42 -15.09
C ARG A 98 -10.88 -6.26 -15.52
N HIS A 99 -11.10 -5.85 -16.76
CA HIS A 99 -10.22 -4.99 -17.53
C HIS A 99 -10.41 -3.52 -17.15
N ASP A 100 -10.11 -3.14 -15.92
CA ASP A 100 -10.19 -1.74 -15.48
C ASP A 100 -8.89 -1.32 -14.80
N ASN A 101 -8.36 -0.18 -15.23
CA ASN A 101 -7.10 0.47 -14.83
C ASN A 101 -6.68 0.19 -13.37
N PRO A 102 -5.54 -0.49 -13.12
CA PRO A 102 -5.14 -0.83 -11.77
C PRO A 102 -4.71 0.43 -11.00
N GLU A 103 -5.50 0.81 -10.00
CA GLU A 103 -5.24 1.87 -9.02
C GLU A 103 -3.77 1.91 -8.55
N PHE A 104 -3.16 0.74 -8.34
CA PHE A 104 -1.79 0.61 -7.83
C PHE A 104 -0.68 0.95 -8.83
N VAL A 105 -0.99 1.20 -10.10
CA VAL A 105 -0.03 1.69 -11.11
C VAL A 105 0.61 3.00 -10.68
N LEU A 106 -0.15 3.86 -9.99
CA LEU A 106 0.34 5.15 -9.49
C LEU A 106 1.40 5.02 -8.38
N TYR A 107 1.39 3.91 -7.64
CA TYR A 107 2.21 3.74 -6.44
C TYR A 107 3.36 2.73 -6.61
N GLY A 108 3.22 1.78 -7.53
CA GLY A 108 3.95 0.52 -7.44
C GLY A 108 5.31 0.43 -8.11
N ARG A 109 6.10 1.51 -8.11
CA ARG A 109 7.54 1.48 -8.46
C ARG A 109 8.32 2.48 -7.62
N THR A 110 8.03 2.53 -6.33
CA THR A 110 8.60 3.53 -5.43
C THR A 110 9.72 2.91 -4.61
N LEU A 111 10.89 3.53 -4.64
CA LEU A 111 11.95 3.33 -3.66
C LEU A 111 11.91 4.50 -2.68
N PHE A 112 12.06 4.22 -1.40
CA PHE A 112 12.11 5.26 -0.38
C PHE A 112 13.17 4.94 0.67
N ALA A 113 13.69 5.99 1.26
CA ALA A 113 14.53 5.95 2.45
C ALA A 113 14.18 7.17 3.30
N ASP A 114 14.13 6.96 4.62
CA ASP A 114 13.77 7.99 5.58
C ASP A 114 14.60 7.82 6.87
N VAL A 115 14.73 8.92 7.61
CA VAL A 115 15.28 8.91 8.97
C VAL A 115 14.33 9.70 9.85
N ARG A 116 13.69 9.02 10.80
CA ARG A 116 12.79 9.64 11.77
C ARG A 116 13.40 9.66 13.17
N ARG A 117 13.00 10.67 13.94
CA ARG A 117 13.32 10.80 15.36
C ARG A 117 12.01 10.84 16.15
N ASP A 118 11.87 9.94 17.12
CA ASP A 118 10.70 9.91 18.00
C ASP A 118 10.98 10.80 19.23
N PHE A 119 10.02 11.69 19.58
CA PHE A 119 10.13 12.65 20.69
C PHE A 119 9.18 12.29 21.84
#